data_AF-A0A0C2FCK6-F1
#
_entry.id   AF-A0A0C2FCK6-F1
#
_cell.length_a   1.000
_cell.length_b   1.000
_cell.length_c   1.000
_cell.angle_alpha   90.00
_cell.angle_beta   90.00
_cell.angle_gamma   90.00
#
_symmetry.space_group_name_H-M   'P 1'
#
loop_
_entity.id
_entity.type
_entity.pdbx_description
1 polymer ?
#
loop_
_entity_poly.entity_id
_entity_poly.type
_entity_poly.pdbx_seq_one_letter_code
_entity_poly.pdbx_strand_id
1 'polypeptide(L)' 'MGELSSKQPPSEDERSKESITLAMMATYCREKKGGSKALYGVEIWEKPWQNFEKYTVTKIRDIAAGK' A
#
# COMPACT_ATOMS: atom_id res chain seq x y z
N MET A 1 -23.96 18.24 -17.95
CA MET A 1 -23.94 17.48 -16.69
C MET A 1 -23.00 16.31 -16.92
N GLY A 2 -21.78 16.38 -16.41
CA GLY A 2 -20.75 15.37 -16.66
C GLY A 2 -21.06 14.09 -15.89
N GLU A 3 -21.05 12.96 -16.58
CA GLU A 3 -21.05 11.65 -15.94
C GLU A 3 -19.83 11.56 -15.03
N LEU A 4 -20.06 11.45 -13.72
CA LEU A 4 -19.09 10.80 -12.84
C LEU A 4 -19.03 9.33 -13.27
N SER A 5 -18.20 9.05 -14.28
CA SER A 5 -17.79 7.69 -14.62
C SER A 5 -17.07 7.13 -13.40
N SER A 6 -17.85 6.44 -12.58
CA SER A 6 -17.38 5.69 -11.43
C SER A 6 -16.54 4.55 -11.99
N LYS A 7 -15.23 4.78 -12.14
CA LYS A 7 -14.28 3.69 -12.41
C LYS A 7 -14.43 2.67 -11.29
N GLN A 8 -15.15 1.58 -11.57
CA GLN A 8 -15.26 0.46 -10.66
C GLN A 8 -13.84 -0.05 -10.35
N PRO A 9 -13.51 -0.34 -9.08
CA PRO A 9 -12.23 -0.90 -8.74
C PRO A 9 -12.05 -2.25 -9.47
N PRO A 10 -10.84 -2.56 -9.97
CA PRO A 10 -10.57 -3.84 -10.64
C PRO A 10 -10.82 -5.00 -9.67
N SER A 11 -11.23 -6.14 -10.22
CA SER A 11 -11.51 -7.35 -9.46
C SER A 11 -10.26 -7.87 -8.73
N GLU A 12 -10.44 -8.65 -7.65
CA GLU A 12 -9.32 -9.15 -6.84
C GLU A 12 -8.29 -9.93 -7.68
N ASP A 13 -8.76 -10.70 -8.67
CA ASP A 13 -7.93 -11.47 -9.59
C ASP A 13 -7.20 -10.61 -10.64
N GLU A 14 -7.78 -9.48 -11.07
CA GLU A 14 -7.13 -8.54 -12.00
C GLU A 14 -6.03 -7.74 -11.32
N ARG A 15 -6.24 -7.36 -10.05
CA ARG A 15 -5.21 -6.68 -9.25
C ARG A 15 -3.95 -7.52 -9.10
N SER A 16 -4.06 -8.84 -9.08
CA SER A 16 -2.91 -9.74 -8.92
C SER A 16 -2.12 -9.96 -10.22
N LYS A 17 -2.62 -9.52 -11.39
CA LYS A 17 -2.04 -9.85 -12.71
C LYS A 17 -1.34 -8.67 -13.38
N GLU A 18 -1.62 -7.44 -12.97
CA GLU A 18 -1.01 -6.22 -13.51
C GLU A 18 0.12 -5.70 -12.59
N SER A 19 1.05 -4.91 -13.15
CA SER A 19 2.06 -4.20 -12.39
C SER A 19 1.37 -3.18 -11.47
N ILE A 20 1.15 -3.58 -10.22
CA ILE A 20 0.44 -2.74 -9.26
C ILE A 20 1.28 -1.50 -8.95
N THR A 21 0.80 -0.32 -9.35
CA THR A 21 1.45 0.94 -9.00
C THR A 21 1.17 1.31 -7.54
N LEU A 22 2.05 2.09 -6.92
CA LEU A 22 1.84 2.58 -5.54
C LEU A 22 0.50 3.34 -5.42
N ALA A 23 0.17 4.15 -6.41
CA ALA A 23 -1.09 4.88 -6.48
C ALA A 23 -2.30 3.93 -6.57
N MET A 24 -2.18 2.85 -7.34
CA MET A 24 -3.22 1.82 -7.46
C MET A 24 -3.38 1.04 -6.14
N MET A 25 -2.28 0.76 -5.43
CA MET A 25 -2.36 0.18 -4.09
C MET A 25 -3.07 1.11 -3.11
N ALA A 26 -2.64 2.37 -3.01
CA ALA A 26 -3.21 3.32 -2.06
C ALA A 26 -4.71 3.60 -2.29
N THR A 27 -5.14 3.58 -3.56
CA THR A 27 -6.52 3.94 -3.92
C THR A 27 -7.48 2.75 -3.85
N TYR A 28 -7.02 1.55 -4.23
CA TYR A 28 -7.93 0.42 -4.45
C TYR A 28 -7.66 -0.77 -3.53
N CYS A 29 -6.46 -0.91 -2.96
CA CYS A 29 -6.18 -2.01 -2.02
C CYS A 29 -6.89 -1.80 -0.68
N ARG A 30 -7.73 -2.75 -0.33
CA ARG A 30 -8.34 -2.85 1.00
C ARG A 30 -7.63 -3.93 1.81
N GLU A 31 -7.64 -3.79 3.13
CA GLU A 31 -7.16 -4.86 4.01
C GLU A 31 -7.95 -6.15 3.75
N LYS A 32 -7.24 -7.25 3.52
CA LYS A 32 -7.88 -8.57 3.42
C LYS A 32 -8.38 -8.99 4.80
N LYS A 33 -9.67 -9.32 4.89
CA LYS A 33 -10.25 -9.85 6.14
C LYS A 33 -9.54 -11.15 6.51
N GLY A 34 -9.05 -11.24 7.74
CA GLY A 34 -8.24 -12.38 8.22
C GLY A 34 -6.86 -12.50 7.56
N GLY A 35 -6.40 -11.46 6.85
CA GLY A 35 -5.05 -11.41 6.30
C GLY A 35 -3.98 -11.29 7.40
N SER A 36 -2.78 -11.76 7.09
CA SER A 36 -1.62 -11.61 7.97
C SER A 36 -1.28 -10.13 8.18
N LYS A 37 -1.04 -9.75 9.43
CA LYS A 37 -0.62 -8.39 9.81
C LYS A 37 0.78 -8.45 10.42
N ALA A 38 1.55 -7.38 10.24
CA ALA A 38 2.86 -7.24 10.85
C ALA A 38 3.13 -5.77 11.20
N LEU A 39 3.93 -5.57 12.24
CA LEU A 39 4.44 -4.27 12.65
C LEU A 39 5.77 -4.01 11.96
N TYR A 40 5.91 -2.84 11.36
CA TYR A 40 7.13 -2.38 10.70
C TYR A 40 7.63 -1.09 11.36
N GLY A 41 8.94 -0.97 11.49
CA GLY A 41 9.62 0.29 11.73
C GLY A 41 10.03 0.89 10.39
N VAL A 42 9.77 2.18 10.21
CA VAL A 42 10.17 2.91 9.01
C VAL A 42 11.01 4.10 9.46
N GLU A 43 12.24 4.15 8.97
CA GLU A 43 13.12 5.29 9.12
C GLU A 43 13.20 6.03 7.78
N ILE A 44 12.97 7.34 7.82
CA ILE A 44 13.00 8.21 6.66
C ILE A 44 14.15 9.19 6.85
N TRP A 45 15.09 9.20 5.91
CA TRP A 45 16.21 10.13 5.90
C TRP A 45 16.14 11.02 4.66
N GLU A 46 15.78 12.28 4.88
CA GLU A 46 15.69 13.29 3.85
C GLU A 46 16.82 14.32 3.98
N LYS A 47 17.35 14.74 2.83
CA LYS A 47 18.24 15.89 2.70
C LYS A 47 17.74 16.72 1.51
N PRO A 48 16.77 17.62 1.72
CA PRO A 48 16.15 18.39 0.64
C PRO A 48 17.16 19.19 -0.18
N TRP A 49 18.20 19.71 0.47
CA TRP A 49 19.31 20.44 -0.17
C TRP A 49 20.18 19.57 -1.09
N GLN A 50 20.06 18.25 -1.02
CA GLN A 50 20.74 17.29 -1.91
C GLN A 50 19.77 16.56 -2.84
N ASN A 51 18.47 16.91 -2.83
CA ASN A 51 17.42 16.15 -3.50
C ASN A 51 17.53 14.64 -3.18
N PHE A 52 17.79 14.32 -1.92
CA PHE A 52 18.02 12.96 -1.45
C PHE A 52 16.95 12.55 -0.47
N GLU A 53 16.46 11.34 -0.65
CA GLU A 53 15.53 10.67 0.25
C GLU A 53 15.88 9.19 0.29
N LYS A 54 15.90 8.62 1.50
CA LYS A 54 16.12 7.20 1.71
C LYS A 54 15.15 6.68 2.75
N TYR A 55 14.54 5.55 2.43
CA TYR A 55 13.66 4.80 3.30
C TYR A 55 14.35 3.53 3.77
N THR A 56 14.38 3.30 5.08
CA THR A 56 14.80 2.03 5.68
C THR A 56 13.61 1.40 6.37
N VAL A 57 13.14 0.28 5.84
CA VAL A 57 11.98 -0.44 6.38
C VAL A 57 12.47 -1.71 7.06
N THR A 58 12.08 -1.90 8.31
CA THR A 58 12.45 -3.09 9.10
C THR A 58 11.19 -3.75 9.65
N LYS A 59 11.03 -5.05 9.39
CA LYS A 59 9.96 -5.84 10.00
C LYS A 59 10.29 -6.03 11.48
N ILE A 60 9.41 -5.56 12.36
CA ILE A 60 9.58 -5.71 13.81
C ILE A 60 9.03 -7.08 14.25
N ARG A 61 7.76 -7.37 13.94
CA ARG A 61 7.11 -8.66 14.26
C ARG A 61 5.80 -8.85 13.52
N ASP A 62 5.34 -10.09 13.43
CA ASP A 62 3.96 -10.39 13.02
C ASP A 62 2.97 -10.03 14.14
N ILE A 63 1.76 -9.62 13.76
CA ILE A 63 0.64 -9.31 14.65
C ILE A 63 -0.40 -10.41 14.45
N ALA A 64 -0.74 -11.12 15.53
CA ALA A 64 -1.81 -12.10 15.50
C ALA A 64 -3.13 -11.40 15.09
N ALA A 65 -3.87 -11.99 14.17
CA ALA A 65 -5.22 -11.53 13.87
C ALA A 65 -6.06 -11.63 15.15
N GLY A 66 -6.46 -10.49 15.70
CA GLY A 66 -7.33 -10.45 16.88
C GLY A 66 -8.61 -11.23 16.59
N LYS A 67 -8.98 -12.13 17.51
CA LYS A 67 -10.29 -12.81 17.53
C LYS A 67 -11.40 -11.81 17.78
#